data_AF-A0A182EE17-F1
#
_entry.id   AF-A0A182EE17-F1
#
_cell.length_a   1.000
_cell.length_b   1.000
_cell.length_c   1.000
_cell.angle_alpha   90.00
_cell.angle_beta   90.00
_cell.angle_gamma   90.00
#
_symmetry.space_group_name_H-M   'P 1'
#
loop_
_entity.id
_entity.type
_entity.pdbx_description
1 polymer ?
#
loop_
_entity_poly.entity_id
_entity_poly.type
_entity_poly.pdbx_seq_one_letter_code
_entity_poly.pdbx_strand_id
1 'polypeptide(L)'
;MVMETKFDLLPFLAKHQKFKAKVEYNPDEICEMIETARVLFSNEGALINVSIPVVVVGDIHGQYADLQRIFAAVGRPGRTRFLFLGDYVDRGPQSLECICSLIAWKIAYPKRIFLLRGNHEFASVNREYGFYDELAARFSVGQAMRLWKEFNDLFSIFPFSALIKNKILCMHGGLSPHLESLNDIRNIKMPVMEAFPDTLEQDLVWSDPKLDIRGYEPNKLRNVSIAFGEDVVYKTCKRLNLDLIIRAHQVMENGYGFFAGRKLITVFSAPLYAELPNGNSFLESQFRSVYPAAVMHAQDCYVAQSCAAMRRNNKGAVIRISAEMVISYVILNPVSQKTAGKENFERSFKDDQRSYRMDEQSGATVMPQLQ
;
A
#
# COMPACT_ATOMS: atom_id res chain seq x y z
N MET A 1 26.80 20.71 0.88
CA MET A 1 26.03 21.64 1.73
C MET A 1 24.79 20.91 2.21
N VAL A 2 24.70 20.62 3.50
CA VAL A 2 23.44 20.21 4.11
C VAL A 2 22.58 21.47 4.11
N MET A 3 21.48 21.48 3.35
CA MET A 3 20.52 22.58 3.49
C MET A 3 20.02 22.52 4.94
N GLU A 4 20.20 23.61 5.70
CA GLU A 4 19.49 23.81 6.96
C GLU A 4 18.00 23.84 6.62
N THR A 5 17.34 22.69 6.76
CA THR A 5 15.89 22.60 6.64
C THR A 5 15.30 23.32 7.84
N LYS A 6 14.39 24.29 7.62
CA LYS A 6 13.61 24.91 8.70
C LYS A 6 12.81 23.90 9.52
N PHE A 7 12.47 22.76 8.91
CA PHE A 7 11.72 21.70 9.53
C PHE A 7 12.51 21.00 10.65
N ASP A 8 12.03 21.15 11.89
CA ASP A 8 12.56 20.41 13.03
C ASP A 8 11.95 19.00 13.11
N LEU A 9 12.69 18.04 12.54
CA LEU A 9 12.26 16.66 12.39
C LEU A 9 12.03 15.93 13.74
N LEU A 10 12.86 16.20 14.76
CA LEU A 10 12.85 15.40 15.98
C LEU A 10 11.57 15.62 16.82
N PRO A 11 11.14 16.87 17.10
CA PRO A 11 9.85 17.14 17.73
C PRO A 11 8.68 16.65 16.89
N PHE A 12 8.74 16.76 15.57
CA PHE A 12 7.67 16.28 14.69
C PHE A 12 7.51 14.76 14.81
N LEU A 13 8.61 14.00 14.72
CA LEU A 13 8.59 12.55 14.94
C LEU A 13 8.12 12.17 16.33
N ALA A 14 8.47 12.96 17.36
CA ALA A 14 8.04 12.69 18.73
C ALA A 14 6.50 12.67 18.88
N LYS A 15 5.76 13.39 18.04
CA LYS A 15 4.29 13.32 17.98
C LYS A 15 3.77 11.93 17.62
N HIS A 16 4.57 11.16 16.89
CA HIS A 16 4.23 9.84 16.35
C HIS A 16 4.92 8.67 17.05
N GLN A 17 5.82 8.93 18.01
CA GLN A 17 6.55 7.86 18.71
C GLN A 17 5.68 7.06 19.70
N LYS A 18 4.59 7.68 20.17
CA LYS A 18 3.55 7.07 21.01
C LYS A 18 2.21 7.37 20.35
N PHE A 19 1.36 6.35 20.23
CA PHE A 19 0.04 6.54 19.64
C PHE A 19 -0.77 7.56 20.44
N LYS A 20 -1.42 8.45 19.69
CA LYS A 20 -2.43 9.37 20.16
C LYS A 20 -3.61 9.28 19.21
N ALA A 21 -4.82 9.26 19.77
CA ALA A 21 -6.06 9.22 18.97
C ALA A 21 -6.22 10.44 18.07
N LYS A 22 -5.55 11.55 18.38
CA LYS A 22 -5.46 12.75 17.54
C LYS A 22 -4.11 13.42 17.74
N VAL A 23 -3.49 13.86 16.65
CA VAL A 23 -2.25 14.65 16.69
C VAL A 23 -2.57 16.09 16.32
N GLU A 24 -2.11 17.05 17.11
CA GLU A 24 -2.25 18.47 16.77
C GLU A 24 -1.08 18.90 15.88
N TYR A 25 -1.40 19.59 14.77
CA TYR A 25 -0.44 20.03 13.78
C TYR A 25 -0.51 21.54 13.58
N ASN A 26 0.65 22.17 13.44
CA ASN A 26 0.75 23.50 12.86
C ASN A 26 0.78 23.36 11.32
N PRO A 27 -0.11 24.03 10.56
CA PRO A 27 -0.08 24.00 9.11
C PRO A 27 1.26 24.40 8.48
N ASP A 28 1.96 25.38 9.06
CA ASP A 28 3.24 25.82 8.51
C ASP A 28 4.33 24.76 8.73
N GLU A 29 4.30 24.07 9.87
CA GLU A 29 5.19 22.94 10.15
C GLU A 29 4.93 21.75 9.20
N ILE A 30 3.68 21.50 8.81
CA ILE A 30 3.35 20.52 7.75
C ILE A 30 3.93 20.98 6.41
N CYS A 31 3.79 22.26 6.04
CA CYS A 31 4.35 22.79 4.79
C CYS A 31 5.89 22.62 4.77
N GLU A 32 6.58 22.93 5.86
CA GLU A 32 8.04 22.76 5.97
C GLU A 32 8.47 21.28 5.85
N MET A 33 7.68 20.36 6.44
CA MET A 33 7.88 18.91 6.27
C MET A 33 7.73 18.52 4.79
N ILE A 34 6.68 19.01 4.12
CA ILE A 34 6.41 18.72 2.71
C ILE A 34 7.54 19.26 1.83
N GLU A 35 8.00 20.49 2.04
CA GLU A 35 9.12 21.08 1.32
C GLU A 35 10.39 20.25 1.47
N THR A 36 10.70 19.80 2.69
CA THR A 36 11.83 18.92 2.97
C THR A 36 11.69 17.57 2.26
N ALA A 37 10.49 16.99 2.27
CA ALA A 37 10.19 15.73 1.59
C ALA A 37 10.31 15.85 0.07
N ARG A 38 9.87 16.98 -0.52
CA ARG A 38 9.95 17.21 -1.97
C ARG A 38 11.38 17.08 -2.48
N VAL A 39 12.35 17.67 -1.79
CA VAL A 39 13.77 17.56 -2.13
C VAL A 39 14.23 16.10 -2.17
N LEU A 40 13.75 15.26 -1.25
CA LEU A 40 14.10 13.84 -1.22
C LEU A 40 13.47 13.08 -2.40
N PHE A 41 12.17 13.26 -2.63
CA PHE A 41 11.45 12.56 -3.70
C PHE A 41 11.82 13.03 -5.10
N SER A 42 12.24 14.29 -5.29
CA SER A 42 12.72 14.77 -6.60
C SER A 42 14.00 14.07 -7.07
N ASN A 43 14.72 13.39 -6.17
CA ASN A 43 15.87 12.55 -6.52
C ASN A 43 15.48 11.08 -6.78
N GLU A 44 14.21 10.71 -6.60
CA GLU A 44 13.67 9.38 -6.86
C GLU A 44 12.96 9.37 -8.22
N GLY A 45 13.27 8.37 -9.06
CA GLY A 45 12.53 8.14 -10.30
C GLY A 45 11.24 7.36 -10.05
N ALA A 46 10.42 7.20 -11.08
CA ALA A 46 9.17 6.45 -11.00
C ALA A 46 9.35 4.95 -10.68
N LEU A 47 10.53 4.38 -10.96
CA LEU A 47 10.94 3.04 -10.53
C LEU A 47 12.13 3.12 -9.56
N ILE A 48 11.90 2.82 -8.28
CA ILE A 48 12.94 2.82 -7.25
C ILE A 48 13.50 1.40 -7.00
N ASN A 49 14.73 1.32 -6.51
CA ASN A 49 15.34 0.05 -6.09
C ASN A 49 15.29 -0.09 -4.57
N VAL A 50 14.89 -1.27 -4.10
CA VAL A 50 14.73 -1.54 -2.66
C VAL A 50 15.62 -2.72 -2.26
N SER A 51 16.43 -2.51 -1.22
CA SER A 51 17.29 -3.55 -0.65
C SER A 51 16.53 -4.44 0.34
N ILE A 52 16.89 -5.71 0.42
CA ILE A 52 16.43 -6.62 1.49
C ILE A 52 17.34 -6.51 2.74
N PRO A 53 16.89 -6.95 3.93
CA PRO A 53 15.51 -7.33 4.26
C PRO A 53 14.57 -6.12 4.19
N VAL A 54 13.30 -6.37 3.88
CA VAL A 54 12.25 -5.35 3.77
C VAL A 54 10.89 -5.91 4.17
N VAL A 55 10.06 -5.05 4.77
CA VAL A 55 8.64 -5.30 4.99
C VAL A 55 7.83 -4.53 3.95
N VAL A 56 7.01 -5.23 3.19
CA VAL A 56 6.07 -4.66 2.21
C VAL A 56 4.69 -4.52 2.86
N VAL A 57 4.14 -3.32 2.76
CA VAL A 57 2.87 -2.92 3.38
C VAL A 57 1.92 -2.44 2.28
N GLY A 58 0.70 -2.96 2.27
CA GLY A 58 -0.36 -2.53 1.35
C GLY A 58 -1.09 -1.30 1.87
N ASP A 59 -2.37 -1.20 1.52
CA ASP A 59 -3.24 -0.06 1.81
C ASP A 59 -3.40 0.17 3.32
N ILE A 60 -3.48 1.45 3.71
CA ILE A 60 -3.66 1.90 5.10
C ILE A 60 -4.93 2.73 5.28
N HIS A 61 -5.29 3.54 4.28
CA HIS A 61 -6.55 4.31 4.24
C HIS A 61 -6.91 5.02 5.56
N GLY A 62 -5.99 5.85 6.07
CA GLY A 62 -6.24 6.63 7.27
C GLY A 62 -6.46 5.82 8.56
N GLN A 63 -6.13 4.52 8.60
CA GLN A 63 -6.16 3.70 9.82
C GLN A 63 -4.88 3.86 10.65
N TYR A 64 -4.67 5.05 11.22
CA TYR A 64 -3.43 5.40 11.93
C TYR A 64 -3.08 4.47 13.10
N ALA A 65 -4.09 4.00 13.84
CA ALA A 65 -3.88 3.03 14.91
C ALA A 65 -3.28 1.72 14.38
N ASP A 66 -3.74 1.23 13.23
CA ASP A 66 -3.22 0.01 12.62
C ASP A 66 -1.83 0.22 12.03
N LEU A 67 -1.53 1.40 11.48
CA LEU A 67 -0.17 1.76 11.09
C LEU A 67 0.82 1.67 12.27
N GLN A 68 0.42 2.17 13.45
CA GLN A 68 1.25 2.04 14.66
C GLN A 68 1.39 0.58 15.12
N ARG A 69 0.33 -0.22 14.98
CA ARG A 69 0.39 -1.67 15.27
C ARG A 69 1.32 -2.41 14.32
N ILE A 70 1.34 -2.07 13.03
CA ILE A 70 2.32 -2.59 12.06
C ILE A 70 3.74 -2.32 12.55
N PHE A 71 4.06 -1.07 12.93
CA PHE A 71 5.38 -0.72 13.45
C PHE A 71 5.75 -1.47 14.74
N ALA A 72 4.77 -1.73 15.61
CA ALA A 72 4.98 -2.53 16.81
C ALA A 72 5.24 -4.02 16.47
N ALA A 73 4.48 -4.59 15.54
CA ALA A 73 4.54 -6.00 15.17
C ALA A 73 5.79 -6.36 14.36
N VAL A 74 6.25 -5.45 13.48
CA VAL A 74 7.36 -5.73 12.55
C VAL A 74 8.63 -4.92 12.76
N GLY A 75 8.62 -4.09 13.81
CA GLY A 75 9.76 -3.28 14.22
C GLY A 75 9.65 -1.85 13.74
N ARG A 76 10.19 -0.94 14.56
CA ARG A 76 10.06 0.50 14.33
C ARG A 76 10.74 0.94 13.03
N PRO A 77 10.18 1.93 12.32
CA PRO A 77 10.84 2.61 11.21
C PRO A 77 12.27 3.04 11.57
N GLY A 78 13.20 2.92 10.61
CA GLY A 78 14.63 3.19 10.80
C GLY A 78 15.43 1.96 11.25
N ARG A 79 14.88 1.10 12.11
CA ARG A 79 15.44 -0.24 12.38
C ARG A 79 15.03 -1.22 11.28
N THR A 80 13.73 -1.30 11.06
CA THR A 80 13.14 -2.10 9.97
C THR A 80 13.04 -1.23 8.71
N ARG A 81 13.29 -1.86 7.56
CA ARG A 81 13.08 -1.24 6.25
C ARG A 81 11.66 -1.53 5.77
N PHE A 82 10.98 -0.51 5.27
CA PHE A 82 9.61 -0.58 4.82
C PHE A 82 9.48 -0.12 3.37
N LEU A 83 8.69 -0.86 2.60
CA LEU A 83 8.14 -0.47 1.31
C LEU A 83 6.63 -0.42 1.44
N PHE A 84 6.05 0.76 1.31
CA PHE A 84 4.61 0.93 1.27
C PHE A 84 4.13 1.04 -0.18
N LEU A 85 3.01 0.40 -0.49
CA LEU A 85 2.49 0.28 -1.85
C LEU A 85 1.44 1.34 -2.20
N GLY A 86 1.27 2.41 -1.41
CA GLY A 86 0.27 3.45 -1.67
C GLY A 86 -1.00 3.34 -0.83
N ASP A 87 -1.97 4.20 -1.11
CA ASP A 87 -3.28 4.31 -0.46
C ASP A 87 -3.14 4.57 1.05
N TYR A 88 -2.50 5.70 1.36
CA TYR A 88 -2.25 6.18 2.71
C TYR A 88 -3.46 6.92 3.28
N VAL A 89 -4.13 7.68 2.41
CA VAL A 89 -5.20 8.63 2.74
C VAL A 89 -6.57 8.11 2.32
N ASP A 90 -7.59 8.92 2.62
CA ASP A 90 -9.01 8.68 2.38
C ASP A 90 -9.61 7.52 3.17
N ARG A 91 -10.96 7.45 3.14
CA ARG A 91 -11.83 6.39 3.69
C ARG A 91 -11.83 6.29 5.22
N GLY A 92 -10.66 6.30 5.84
CA GLY A 92 -10.48 6.27 7.29
C GLY A 92 -10.35 7.65 7.92
N PRO A 93 -10.41 7.72 9.26
CA PRO A 93 -10.59 8.98 10.00
C PRO A 93 -9.29 9.75 10.29
N GLN A 94 -8.12 9.18 10.02
CA GLN A 94 -6.82 9.73 10.44
C GLN A 94 -5.79 9.68 9.30
N SER A 95 -6.21 10.13 8.10
CA SER A 95 -5.35 10.19 6.91
C SER A 95 -4.17 11.13 7.11
N LEU A 96 -4.40 12.29 7.75
CA LEU A 96 -3.32 13.25 8.02
C LEU A 96 -2.26 12.66 8.94
N GLU A 97 -2.64 11.97 10.02
CA GLU A 97 -1.70 11.30 10.90
C GLU A 97 -0.88 10.22 10.18
N CYS A 98 -1.53 9.40 9.34
CA CYS A 98 -0.85 8.39 8.54
C CYS A 98 0.22 9.01 7.64
N ILE A 99 -0.16 9.96 6.80
CA ILE A 99 0.77 10.50 5.80
C ILE A 99 1.87 11.37 6.45
N CYS A 100 1.54 12.18 7.46
CA CYS A 100 2.55 12.93 8.22
C CYS A 100 3.56 12.01 8.91
N SER A 101 3.10 10.93 9.53
CA SER A 101 3.99 9.95 10.15
C SER A 101 4.94 9.33 9.12
N LEU A 102 4.42 8.91 7.97
CA LEU A 102 5.19 8.24 6.93
C LEU A 102 6.22 9.16 6.27
N ILE A 103 5.84 10.41 5.97
CA ILE A 103 6.76 11.42 5.43
C ILE A 103 7.86 11.73 6.45
N ALA A 104 7.54 11.92 7.73
CA ALA A 104 8.55 12.19 8.74
C ALA A 104 9.57 11.02 8.86
N TRP A 105 9.11 9.76 8.82
CA TRP A 105 10.00 8.61 8.80
C TRP A 105 10.81 8.51 7.51
N LYS A 106 10.25 8.89 6.36
CA LYS A 106 10.96 9.00 5.08
C LYS A 106 12.09 10.02 5.15
N ILE A 107 11.84 11.20 5.73
CA ILE A 107 12.86 12.23 5.93
C ILE A 107 13.97 11.72 6.86
N ALA A 108 13.61 11.04 7.94
CA ALA A 108 14.57 10.50 8.91
C ALA A 108 15.44 9.36 8.36
N TYR A 109 14.87 8.50 7.53
CA TYR A 109 15.54 7.30 7.02
C TYR A 109 15.24 7.06 5.53
N PRO A 110 15.71 7.93 4.63
CA PRO A 110 15.33 7.90 3.21
C PRO A 110 15.74 6.61 2.48
N LYS A 111 16.80 5.92 2.97
CA LYS A 111 17.28 4.63 2.44
C LYS A 111 16.59 3.40 3.06
N ARG A 112 15.63 3.60 3.97
CA ARG A 112 14.93 2.53 4.69
C ARG A 112 13.41 2.65 4.61
N ILE A 113 12.87 3.80 4.27
CA ILE A 113 11.44 4.01 4.12
C ILE A 113 11.19 4.39 2.66
N PHE A 114 10.37 3.59 1.98
CA PHE A 114 10.00 3.77 0.59
C PHE A 114 8.49 3.86 0.51
N LEU A 115 7.99 4.90 -0.15
CA LEU A 115 6.57 5.17 -0.32
C LEU A 115 6.29 5.17 -1.82
N LEU A 116 5.46 4.23 -2.28
CA LEU A 116 4.92 4.25 -3.64
C LEU A 116 3.63 5.06 -3.68
N ARG A 117 3.20 5.41 -4.89
CA ARG A 117 1.94 6.10 -5.12
C ARG A 117 0.80 5.10 -5.29
N GLY A 118 -0.27 5.27 -4.52
CA GLY A 118 -1.56 4.60 -4.75
C GLY A 118 -2.51 5.47 -5.55
N ASN A 119 -3.69 4.93 -5.87
CA ASN A 119 -4.69 5.70 -6.62
C ASN A 119 -5.35 6.79 -5.76
N HIS A 120 -5.33 6.67 -4.43
CA HIS A 120 -5.81 7.71 -3.51
C HIS A 120 -4.83 8.88 -3.36
N GLU A 121 -3.60 8.76 -3.87
CA GLU A 121 -2.65 9.88 -3.92
C GLU A 121 -2.77 10.72 -5.22
N PHE A 122 -3.99 10.84 -5.74
CA PHE A 122 -4.37 11.74 -6.83
C PHE A 122 -5.40 12.75 -6.34
N ALA A 123 -5.29 14.01 -6.78
CA ALA A 123 -6.13 15.10 -6.29
C ALA A 123 -7.60 14.87 -6.60
N SER A 124 -7.90 14.40 -7.82
CA SER A 124 -9.25 13.99 -8.22
C SER A 124 -9.89 12.96 -7.28
N VAL A 125 -9.12 12.01 -6.75
CA VAL A 125 -9.60 10.95 -5.86
C VAL A 125 -9.71 11.47 -4.42
N ASN A 126 -8.64 12.00 -3.84
CA ASN A 126 -8.63 12.41 -2.43
C ASN A 126 -9.42 13.68 -2.12
N ARG A 127 -9.90 14.37 -3.17
CA ARG A 127 -10.94 15.38 -3.03
C ARG A 127 -12.30 14.77 -2.69
N GLU A 128 -12.62 13.61 -3.26
CA GLU A 128 -13.94 12.98 -3.17
C GLU A 128 -14.05 11.97 -2.03
N TYR A 129 -12.94 11.31 -1.66
CA TYR A 129 -12.97 10.15 -0.76
C TYR A 129 -12.52 10.41 0.69
N GLY A 130 -12.27 11.68 1.06
CA GLY A 130 -12.31 12.13 2.45
C GLY A 130 -11.08 12.92 2.94
N PHE A 131 -9.94 12.90 2.28
CA PHE A 131 -8.74 13.57 2.77
C PHE A 131 -8.90 15.10 2.81
N TYR A 132 -9.47 15.69 1.76
CA TYR A 132 -9.78 17.13 1.78
C TYR A 132 -10.78 17.48 2.90
N ASP A 133 -11.80 16.66 3.10
CA ASP A 133 -12.81 16.88 4.14
C ASP A 133 -12.20 16.79 5.54
N GLU A 134 -11.27 15.87 5.76
CA GLU A 134 -10.50 15.78 7.01
C GLU A 134 -9.71 17.06 7.27
N LEU A 135 -9.03 17.61 6.25
CA LEU A 135 -8.30 18.88 6.37
C LEU A 135 -9.25 20.04 6.65
N ALA A 136 -10.39 20.11 5.96
CA ALA A 136 -11.40 21.15 6.14
C ALA A 136 -12.08 21.10 7.51
N ALA A 137 -12.19 19.91 8.11
CA ALA A 137 -12.71 19.74 9.47
C ALA A 137 -11.72 20.16 10.56
N ARG A 138 -10.41 20.19 10.25
CA ARG A 138 -9.34 20.44 11.23
C ARG A 138 -8.73 21.84 11.16
N PHE A 139 -8.78 22.47 10.00
CA PHE A 139 -8.16 23.77 9.74
C PHE A 139 -9.15 24.76 9.15
N SER A 140 -8.79 26.05 9.12
CA SER A 140 -9.59 27.02 8.37
C SER A 140 -9.63 26.66 6.88
N VAL A 141 -10.68 27.06 6.17
CA VAL A 141 -10.88 26.73 4.74
C VAL A 141 -9.64 27.08 3.89
N GLY A 142 -9.03 28.24 4.14
CA GLY A 142 -7.82 28.67 3.43
C GLY A 142 -6.60 27.77 3.73
N GLN A 143 -6.41 27.39 4.99
CA GLN A 143 -5.33 26.47 5.39
C GLN A 143 -5.55 25.06 4.85
N ALA A 144 -6.79 24.55 4.92
CA ALA A 144 -7.14 23.23 4.39
C ALA A 144 -6.88 23.15 2.88
N MET A 145 -7.31 24.15 2.10
CA MET A 145 -7.05 24.22 0.67
C MET A 145 -5.54 24.29 0.36
N ARG A 146 -4.79 25.11 1.10
CA ARG A 146 -3.33 25.20 0.97
C ARG A 146 -2.68 23.84 1.23
N LEU A 147 -2.95 23.23 2.38
CA LEU A 147 -2.38 21.94 2.75
C LEU A 147 -2.73 20.84 1.74
N TRP A 148 -3.99 20.77 1.31
CA TRP A 148 -4.43 19.80 0.31
C TRP A 148 -3.67 19.94 -1.01
N LYS A 149 -3.46 21.18 -1.48
CA LYS A 149 -2.63 21.45 -2.65
C LYS A 149 -1.18 21.02 -2.42
N GLU A 150 -0.57 21.40 -1.29
CA GLU A 150 0.82 21.06 -0.99
C GLU A 150 1.05 19.53 -0.91
N PHE A 151 0.10 18.79 -0.32
CA PHE A 151 0.15 17.32 -0.29
C PHE A 151 0.03 16.72 -1.69
N ASN A 152 -0.91 17.19 -2.53
CA ASN A 152 -1.06 16.67 -3.89
C ASN A 152 0.14 16.99 -4.79
N ASP A 153 0.72 18.18 -4.65
CA ASP A 153 1.98 18.53 -5.30
C ASP A 153 3.12 17.58 -4.86
N LEU A 154 3.16 17.16 -3.58
CA LEU A 154 4.11 16.14 -3.11
C LEU A 154 3.79 14.73 -3.63
N PHE A 155 2.52 14.32 -3.63
CA PHE A 155 2.10 13.02 -4.16
C PHE A 155 2.41 12.86 -5.65
N SER A 156 2.38 13.97 -6.40
CA SER A 156 2.69 13.98 -7.83
C SER A 156 4.10 13.49 -8.19
N ILE A 157 5.02 13.50 -7.20
CA ILE A 157 6.41 13.02 -7.35
C ILE A 157 6.68 11.68 -6.65
N PHE A 158 5.66 11.00 -6.13
CA PHE A 158 5.84 9.67 -5.55
C PHE A 158 6.17 8.63 -6.63
N PRO A 159 7.13 7.71 -6.39
CA PRO A 159 7.41 6.60 -7.30
C PRO A 159 6.17 5.71 -7.53
N PHE A 160 6.01 5.19 -8.73
CA PHE A 160 4.91 4.27 -9.06
C PHE A 160 5.23 2.81 -8.75
N SER A 161 6.52 2.42 -8.79
CA SER A 161 6.92 1.04 -8.58
C SER A 161 8.26 0.92 -7.88
N ALA A 162 8.48 -0.24 -7.27
CA ALA A 162 9.76 -0.62 -6.68
C ALA A 162 10.24 -1.96 -7.21
N LEU A 163 11.55 -2.10 -7.37
CA LEU A 163 12.21 -3.34 -7.75
C LEU A 163 13.06 -3.84 -6.58
N ILE A 164 12.74 -5.02 -6.06
CA ILE A 164 13.51 -5.69 -5.01
C ILE A 164 14.39 -6.75 -5.67
N LYS A 165 15.71 -6.63 -5.45
CA LYS A 165 16.74 -7.58 -5.95
C LYS A 165 16.63 -7.92 -7.46
N ASN A 166 16.13 -6.99 -8.28
CA ASN A 166 15.89 -7.19 -9.71
C ASN A 166 14.94 -8.35 -10.06
N LYS A 167 14.20 -8.88 -9.08
CA LYS A 167 13.41 -10.10 -9.21
C LYS A 167 11.95 -9.94 -8.78
N ILE A 168 11.66 -9.00 -7.90
CA ILE A 168 10.31 -8.75 -7.41
C ILE A 168 9.91 -7.33 -7.78
N LEU A 169 8.90 -7.20 -8.64
CA LEU A 169 8.33 -5.90 -9.01
C LEU A 169 7.13 -5.59 -8.11
N CYS A 170 7.15 -4.43 -7.48
CA CYS A 170 6.11 -3.99 -6.56
C CYS A 170 5.42 -2.73 -7.09
N MET A 171 4.10 -2.67 -7.00
CA MET A 171 3.27 -1.52 -7.40
C MET A 171 1.97 -1.48 -6.59
N HIS A 172 1.16 -0.44 -6.75
CA HIS A 172 -0.14 -0.39 -6.09
C HIS A 172 -1.20 -1.23 -6.84
N GLY A 173 -1.43 -0.82 -8.09
CA GLY A 173 -2.33 -1.39 -9.10
C GLY A 173 -1.82 -2.74 -9.61
N GLY A 174 -1.47 -2.78 -10.89
CA GLY A 174 -1.03 -4.00 -11.51
C GLY A 174 -0.43 -3.78 -12.89
N LEU A 175 -0.62 -4.77 -13.76
CA LEU A 175 0.04 -4.82 -15.06
C LEU A 175 -0.70 -3.97 -16.11
N SER A 176 0.07 -3.44 -17.05
CA SER A 176 -0.40 -2.63 -18.16
C SER A 176 0.00 -3.26 -19.50
N PRO A 177 -0.81 -3.16 -20.57
CA PRO A 177 -0.38 -3.46 -21.94
C PRO A 177 0.77 -2.55 -22.38
N HIS A 178 0.94 -1.39 -21.74
CA HIS A 178 2.02 -0.43 -22.00
C HIS A 178 3.32 -0.78 -21.26
N LEU A 179 3.34 -1.84 -20.44
CA LEU A 179 4.52 -2.29 -19.69
C LEU A 179 5.27 -3.40 -20.42
N GLU A 180 6.06 -3.06 -21.43
CA GLU A 180 6.88 -3.98 -22.22
C GLU A 180 8.29 -4.17 -21.64
N SER A 181 8.81 -3.16 -20.94
CA SER A 181 10.12 -3.15 -20.31
C SER A 181 10.09 -2.42 -18.96
N LEU A 182 11.02 -2.74 -18.06
CA LEU A 182 11.20 -1.95 -16.82
C LEU A 182 11.61 -0.50 -17.10
N ASN A 183 12.12 -0.20 -18.31
CA ASN A 183 12.43 1.18 -18.70
C ASN A 183 11.18 2.01 -18.96
N ASP A 184 10.05 1.38 -19.28
CA ASP A 184 8.80 2.11 -19.51
C ASP A 184 8.38 2.83 -18.22
N ILE A 185 8.51 2.16 -17.07
CA ILE A 185 8.29 2.77 -15.76
C ILE A 185 9.39 3.81 -15.47
N ARG A 186 10.68 3.51 -15.70
CA ARG A 186 11.77 4.46 -15.44
C ARG A 186 11.63 5.78 -16.20
N ASN A 187 11.02 5.73 -17.39
CA ASN A 187 10.88 6.86 -18.30
C ASN A 187 9.59 7.67 -18.10
N ILE A 188 8.74 7.30 -17.13
CA ILE A 188 7.58 8.12 -16.73
C ILE A 188 8.09 9.51 -16.35
N LYS A 189 7.52 10.54 -16.98
CA LYS A 189 7.90 11.94 -16.74
C LYS A 189 7.23 12.44 -15.46
N MET A 190 8.03 12.59 -14.41
CA MET A 190 7.61 13.17 -13.13
C MET A 190 7.70 14.71 -13.17
N PRO A 191 6.82 15.47 -12.49
CA PRO A 191 5.66 15.02 -11.72
C PRO A 191 4.49 14.57 -12.60
N VAL A 192 3.68 13.65 -12.08
CA VAL A 192 2.40 13.24 -12.70
C VAL A 192 1.27 13.84 -11.87
N MET A 193 0.65 14.91 -12.32
CA MET A 193 -0.41 15.57 -11.54
C MET A 193 -1.70 14.74 -11.51
N GLU A 194 -2.09 14.20 -12.66
CA GLU A 194 -3.28 13.38 -12.84
C GLU A 194 -2.95 12.18 -13.76
N ALA A 195 -3.69 11.08 -13.59
CA ALA A 195 -3.58 9.91 -14.45
C ALA A 195 -4.65 9.98 -15.54
N PHE A 196 -4.22 10.11 -16.80
CA PHE A 196 -5.12 10.13 -17.94
C PHE A 196 -5.59 8.72 -18.31
N PRO A 197 -6.75 8.59 -18.99
CA PRO A 197 -7.19 7.29 -19.53
C PRO A 197 -6.16 6.64 -20.45
N ASP A 198 -6.06 5.32 -20.39
CA ASP A 198 -5.21 4.50 -21.28
C ASP A 198 -3.72 4.86 -21.21
N THR A 199 -3.20 5.08 -19.99
CA THR A 199 -1.77 5.29 -19.76
C THR A 199 -1.19 4.27 -18.78
N LEU A 200 0.13 4.08 -18.86
CA LEU A 200 0.87 3.19 -17.96
C LEU A 200 0.68 3.62 -16.49
N GLU A 201 0.71 4.92 -16.20
CA GLU A 201 0.56 5.46 -14.85
C GLU A 201 -0.82 5.14 -14.25
N GLN A 202 -1.88 5.21 -15.06
CA GLN A 202 -3.22 4.81 -14.65
C GLN A 202 -3.25 3.33 -14.29
N ASP A 203 -2.72 2.47 -15.15
CA ASP A 203 -2.77 1.02 -14.93
C ASP A 203 -1.90 0.56 -13.75
N LEU A 204 -0.75 1.19 -13.52
CA LEU A 204 0.13 0.90 -12.38
C LEU A 204 -0.53 1.16 -11.03
N VAL A 205 -1.61 1.97 -10.98
CA VAL A 205 -2.36 2.25 -9.74
C VAL A 205 -3.80 1.73 -9.75
N TRP A 206 -4.42 1.43 -10.90
CA TRP A 206 -5.84 1.05 -10.95
C TRP A 206 -6.12 -0.37 -11.47
N SER A 207 -5.19 -1.01 -12.17
CA SER A 207 -5.48 -2.31 -12.78
C SER A 207 -5.61 -3.43 -11.74
N ASP A 208 -6.44 -4.43 -12.06
CA ASP A 208 -6.73 -5.56 -11.17
C ASP A 208 -6.48 -6.92 -11.84
N PRO A 209 -5.90 -7.91 -11.13
CA PRO A 209 -5.97 -9.30 -11.57
C PRO A 209 -7.42 -9.78 -11.52
N LYS A 210 -7.81 -10.60 -12.50
CA LYS A 210 -9.15 -11.19 -12.58
C LYS A 210 -9.07 -12.65 -13.02
N LEU A 211 -9.86 -13.51 -12.37
CA LEU A 211 -10.01 -14.92 -12.74
C LEU A 211 -10.80 -15.06 -14.04
N ASP A 212 -10.60 -16.19 -14.73
CA ASP A 212 -11.38 -16.62 -15.89
C ASP A 212 -11.33 -15.68 -17.11
N ILE A 213 -10.32 -14.82 -17.19
CA ILE A 213 -10.03 -14.00 -18.37
C ILE A 213 -8.66 -14.32 -18.95
N ARG A 214 -8.48 -14.04 -20.23
CA ARG A 214 -7.20 -14.16 -20.94
C ARG A 214 -6.83 -12.81 -21.54
N GLY A 215 -5.59 -12.38 -21.36
CA GLY A 215 -5.13 -11.07 -21.78
C GLY A 215 -5.69 -9.95 -20.88
N TYR A 216 -6.01 -8.82 -21.49
CA TYR A 216 -6.56 -7.64 -20.83
C TYR A 216 -8.01 -7.39 -21.25
N GLU A 217 -8.82 -6.86 -20.35
CA GLU A 217 -10.16 -6.34 -20.65
C GLU A 217 -10.45 -5.06 -19.85
N PRO A 218 -11.43 -4.23 -20.23
CA PRO A 218 -11.81 -3.06 -19.43
C PRO A 218 -12.21 -3.44 -18.00
N ASN A 219 -11.71 -2.71 -17.00
CA ASN A 219 -12.05 -2.97 -15.60
C ASN A 219 -13.44 -2.42 -15.26
N LYS A 220 -14.48 -3.18 -15.57
CA LYS A 220 -15.89 -2.84 -15.31
C LYS A 220 -16.18 -2.57 -13.83
N LEU A 221 -15.35 -3.11 -12.94
CA LEU A 221 -15.51 -3.00 -11.50
C LEU A 221 -15.17 -1.61 -10.99
N ARG A 222 -14.04 -1.08 -11.48
CA ARG A 222 -13.53 0.24 -11.12
C ARG A 222 -14.10 1.33 -12.02
N ASN A 223 -14.58 0.94 -13.20
CA ASN A 223 -14.95 1.84 -14.28
C ASN A 223 -13.78 2.75 -14.72
N VAL A 224 -12.55 2.27 -14.52
CA VAL A 224 -11.27 2.91 -14.89
C VAL A 224 -10.21 1.83 -15.08
N SER A 225 -9.26 2.04 -15.99
CA SER A 225 -8.19 1.07 -16.28
C SER A 225 -8.73 -0.29 -16.76
N ILE A 226 -7.95 -1.35 -16.56
CA ILE A 226 -8.09 -2.67 -17.13
C ILE A 226 -7.98 -3.76 -16.05
N ALA A 227 -8.56 -4.92 -16.35
CA ALA A 227 -8.32 -6.15 -15.64
C ALA A 227 -7.40 -7.06 -16.47
N PHE A 228 -6.62 -7.91 -15.82
CA PHE A 228 -5.68 -8.83 -16.48
C PHE A 228 -5.73 -10.26 -15.96
N GLY A 229 -5.56 -11.22 -16.87
CA GLY A 229 -5.58 -12.65 -16.56
C GLY A 229 -4.24 -13.22 -16.10
N GLU A 230 -4.22 -14.49 -15.69
CA GLU A 230 -3.00 -15.17 -15.26
C GLU A 230 -1.94 -15.27 -16.37
N ASP A 231 -2.38 -15.41 -17.62
CA ASP A 231 -1.46 -15.50 -18.76
C ASP A 231 -0.65 -14.23 -18.96
N VAL A 232 -1.22 -13.07 -18.64
CA VAL A 232 -0.52 -11.79 -18.63
C VAL A 232 0.58 -11.79 -17.57
N VAL A 233 0.28 -12.25 -16.35
CA VAL A 233 1.25 -12.34 -15.26
C VAL A 233 2.42 -13.24 -15.66
N TYR A 234 2.16 -14.45 -16.16
CA TYR A 234 3.23 -15.36 -16.58
C TYR A 234 4.09 -14.78 -17.71
N LYS A 235 3.46 -14.19 -18.74
CA LYS A 235 4.16 -13.56 -19.86
C LYS A 235 5.03 -12.39 -19.39
N THR A 236 4.50 -11.50 -18.56
CA THR A 236 5.22 -10.34 -18.05
C THR A 236 6.38 -10.76 -17.15
N CYS A 237 6.17 -11.71 -16.22
CA CYS A 237 7.25 -12.24 -15.39
C CYS A 237 8.37 -12.85 -16.23
N LYS A 238 8.04 -13.62 -17.27
CA LYS A 238 9.04 -14.16 -18.20
C LYS A 238 9.75 -13.05 -18.98
N ARG A 239 9.01 -12.11 -19.56
CA ARG A 239 9.54 -11.01 -20.39
C ARG A 239 10.47 -10.10 -19.60
N LEU A 240 10.10 -9.76 -18.37
CA LEU A 240 10.85 -8.85 -17.50
C LEU A 240 11.86 -9.57 -16.59
N ASN A 241 12.01 -10.90 -16.72
CA ASN A 241 12.85 -11.75 -15.86
C ASN A 241 12.54 -11.59 -14.35
N LEU A 242 11.25 -11.50 -14.01
CA LEU A 242 10.76 -11.40 -12.64
C LEU A 242 10.36 -12.77 -12.10
N ASP A 243 10.65 -12.98 -10.84
CA ASP A 243 10.24 -14.18 -10.12
C ASP A 243 8.84 -13.99 -9.54
N LEU A 244 8.46 -12.76 -9.20
CA LEU A 244 7.23 -12.40 -8.49
C LEU A 244 6.80 -10.94 -8.73
N ILE A 245 5.49 -10.69 -8.70
CA ILE A 245 4.89 -9.35 -8.58
C ILE A 245 4.18 -9.23 -7.23
N ILE A 246 4.37 -8.11 -6.53
CA ILE A 246 3.64 -7.79 -5.29
C ILE A 246 2.81 -6.52 -5.51
N ARG A 247 1.52 -6.58 -5.19
CA ARG A 247 0.60 -5.46 -5.37
C ARG A 247 -0.36 -5.25 -4.18
N ALA A 248 -1.19 -4.21 -4.21
CA ALA A 248 -2.13 -3.86 -3.12
C ALA A 248 -3.60 -3.66 -3.59
N HIS A 249 -4.32 -2.59 -3.21
CA HIS A 249 -5.58 -2.08 -3.81
C HIS A 249 -6.87 -2.93 -3.70
N GLN A 250 -6.75 -4.25 -3.56
CA GLN A 250 -7.88 -5.17 -3.40
C GLN A 250 -7.90 -5.74 -2.00
N VAL A 251 -9.04 -5.65 -1.35
CA VAL A 251 -9.22 -6.18 0.01
C VAL A 251 -9.13 -7.69 -0.02
N MET A 252 -8.31 -8.24 0.88
CA MET A 252 -8.09 -9.68 1.02
C MET A 252 -8.58 -10.15 2.39
N GLU A 253 -9.27 -11.28 2.44
CA GLU A 253 -9.85 -11.83 3.68
C GLU A 253 -8.80 -11.98 4.79
N ASN A 254 -7.65 -12.56 4.46
CA ASN A 254 -6.53 -12.73 5.40
C ASN A 254 -5.50 -11.60 5.30
N GLY A 255 -5.83 -10.49 4.64
CA GLY A 255 -4.90 -9.39 4.35
C GLY A 255 -3.89 -9.69 3.23
N TYR A 256 -3.90 -10.89 2.64
CA TYR A 256 -3.13 -11.20 1.43
C TYR A 256 -3.83 -12.26 0.59
N GLY A 257 -3.46 -12.36 -0.69
CA GLY A 257 -3.97 -13.35 -1.64
C GLY A 257 -2.96 -13.69 -2.74
N PHE A 258 -3.10 -14.88 -3.33
CA PHE A 258 -2.27 -15.37 -4.42
C PHE A 258 -3.00 -15.34 -5.75
N PHE A 259 -2.25 -15.20 -6.83
CA PHE A 259 -2.76 -15.28 -8.20
C PHE A 259 -1.67 -15.83 -9.15
N ALA A 260 -2.08 -16.45 -10.26
CA ALA A 260 -1.18 -17.00 -11.27
C ALA A 260 -0.08 -17.91 -10.69
N GLY A 261 -0.48 -18.96 -9.97
CA GLY A 261 0.47 -19.92 -9.41
C GLY A 261 1.50 -19.28 -8.45
N ARG A 262 1.05 -18.30 -7.65
CA ARG A 262 1.87 -17.51 -6.71
C ARG A 262 2.91 -16.60 -7.39
N LYS A 263 2.81 -16.34 -8.70
CA LYS A 263 3.61 -15.33 -9.40
C LYS A 263 3.14 -13.90 -9.16
N LEU A 264 1.96 -13.73 -8.58
CA LEU A 264 1.47 -12.44 -8.08
C LEU A 264 0.91 -12.61 -6.67
N ILE A 265 1.24 -11.66 -5.79
CA ILE A 265 0.70 -11.55 -4.43
C ILE A 265 0.01 -10.21 -4.29
N THR A 266 -1.21 -10.22 -3.78
CA THR A 266 -1.88 -9.00 -3.30
C THR A 266 -1.76 -8.92 -1.79
N VAL A 267 -1.42 -7.76 -1.25
CA VAL A 267 -1.36 -7.47 0.19
C VAL A 267 -2.23 -6.26 0.54
N PHE A 268 -2.97 -6.37 1.64
CA PHE A 268 -3.86 -5.34 2.16
C PHE A 268 -3.64 -5.23 3.67
N SER A 269 -3.28 -4.03 4.15
CA SER A 269 -2.78 -3.84 5.51
C SER A 269 -3.77 -3.16 6.45
N ALA A 270 -4.98 -2.86 5.97
CA ALA A 270 -6.08 -2.25 6.71
C ALA A 270 -7.12 -3.31 7.19
N PRO A 271 -7.04 -3.82 8.43
CA PRO A 271 -8.05 -4.74 8.96
C PRO A 271 -9.41 -4.05 9.18
N LEU A 272 -10.51 -4.82 9.15
CA LEU A 272 -11.88 -4.32 9.36
C LEU A 272 -12.26 -3.12 8.47
N TYR A 273 -11.74 -3.07 7.25
CA TYR A 273 -11.88 -1.94 6.33
C TYR A 273 -13.35 -1.62 6.00
N ALA A 274 -14.22 -2.63 5.99
CA ALA A 274 -15.66 -2.45 5.78
C ALA A 274 -16.37 -1.62 6.87
N GLU A 275 -15.81 -1.55 8.08
CA GLU A 275 -16.38 -0.77 9.18
C GLU A 275 -16.17 0.74 9.03
N LEU A 276 -15.32 1.15 8.07
CA LEU A 276 -15.08 2.56 7.79
C LEU A 276 -16.34 3.25 7.22
N PRO A 277 -16.54 4.55 7.48
CA PRO A 277 -17.74 5.29 7.06
C PRO A 277 -18.08 5.15 5.56
N ASN A 278 -17.06 4.92 4.71
CA ASN A 278 -17.18 4.74 3.26
C ASN A 278 -16.65 3.38 2.75
N GLY A 279 -16.44 2.39 3.63
CA GLY A 279 -15.90 1.07 3.27
C GLY A 279 -16.94 0.16 2.58
N ASN A 280 -18.22 0.30 2.92
CA ASN A 280 -19.26 -0.61 2.44
C ASN A 280 -19.59 -0.48 0.94
N SER A 281 -19.56 0.72 0.36
CA SER A 281 -19.92 0.93 -1.07
C SER A 281 -18.86 0.38 -2.04
N PHE A 282 -17.61 0.28 -1.61
CA PHE A 282 -16.49 -0.19 -2.44
C PHE A 282 -16.28 -1.70 -2.38
N LEU A 283 -16.57 -2.32 -1.23
CA LEU A 283 -16.46 -3.77 -1.07
C LEU A 283 -17.55 -4.54 -1.80
N GLU A 284 -18.73 -3.95 -1.99
CA GLU A 284 -19.83 -4.60 -2.74
C GLU A 284 -19.45 -4.92 -4.20
N SER A 285 -18.56 -4.15 -4.80
CA SER A 285 -18.05 -4.42 -6.13
C SER A 285 -16.93 -5.48 -6.06
N GLN A 286 -15.82 -5.24 -5.34
CA GLN A 286 -14.58 -6.05 -5.43
C GLN A 286 -14.76 -7.56 -5.19
N PHE A 287 -15.58 -7.97 -4.23
CA PHE A 287 -15.67 -9.39 -3.87
C PHE A 287 -16.42 -10.27 -4.88
N ARG A 288 -17.18 -9.69 -5.82
CA ARG A 288 -17.89 -10.46 -6.86
C ARG A 288 -16.99 -10.90 -8.02
N SER A 289 -15.84 -10.26 -8.25
CA SER A 289 -14.97 -10.59 -9.40
C SER A 289 -13.83 -11.55 -9.06
N VAL A 290 -13.41 -11.62 -7.79
CA VAL A 290 -12.31 -12.50 -7.35
C VAL A 290 -12.81 -13.93 -7.04
N TYR A 291 -14.10 -14.11 -6.78
CA TYR A 291 -14.67 -15.41 -6.41
C TYR A 291 -16.03 -15.65 -7.07
N PRO A 292 -16.10 -15.99 -8.37
CA PRO A 292 -17.31 -16.58 -8.92
C PRO A 292 -17.56 -17.91 -8.21
N ALA A 293 -18.83 -18.18 -7.91
CA ALA A 293 -19.27 -19.36 -7.18
C ALA A 293 -19.13 -20.65 -8.01
N ALA A 294 -17.91 -21.11 -8.29
CA ALA A 294 -17.56 -22.48 -8.69
C ALA A 294 -16.06 -22.55 -9.06
N VAL A 295 -15.27 -23.23 -8.23
CA VAL A 295 -14.26 -24.26 -8.54
C VAL A 295 -13.38 -24.40 -7.29
N MET A 296 -13.66 -25.44 -6.51
CA MET A 296 -12.87 -25.81 -5.34
C MET A 296 -11.79 -26.81 -5.76
N HIS A 297 -10.51 -26.41 -5.68
CA HIS A 297 -9.42 -27.37 -5.50
C HIS A 297 -8.79 -27.12 -4.13
N ALA A 298 -8.97 -28.10 -3.25
CA ALA A 298 -8.48 -28.12 -1.88
C ALA A 298 -6.96 -28.33 -1.87
N GLN A 299 -6.19 -27.26 -2.07
CA GLN A 299 -4.74 -27.22 -1.74
C GLN A 299 -4.15 -25.80 -1.76
N ASP A 300 -4.87 -24.82 -2.31
CA ASP A 300 -4.57 -23.40 -2.14
C ASP A 300 -5.63 -22.78 -1.22
N CYS A 301 -5.21 -21.98 -0.23
CA CYS A 301 -6.12 -21.31 0.71
C CYS A 301 -6.96 -20.25 -0.03
N TYR A 302 -7.98 -20.68 -0.77
CA TYR A 302 -9.06 -19.88 -1.31
C TYR A 302 -10.32 -20.22 -0.51
N VAL A 303 -10.48 -19.61 0.67
CA VAL A 303 -11.69 -19.83 1.46
C VAL A 303 -12.78 -18.89 0.96
N ALA A 304 -13.60 -19.39 0.04
CA ALA A 304 -14.85 -18.74 -0.31
C ALA A 304 -15.86 -18.90 0.84
N GLN A 305 -15.76 -18.06 1.88
CA GLN A 305 -16.93 -17.76 2.73
C GLN A 305 -17.82 -16.73 2.04
N SER A 306 -19.12 -16.76 2.31
CA SER A 306 -20.08 -15.92 1.61
C SER A 306 -19.68 -14.43 1.68
N CYS A 307 -19.88 -13.74 0.56
CA CYS A 307 -19.55 -12.33 0.35
C CYS A 307 -20.00 -11.42 1.50
N ALA A 308 -21.06 -11.79 2.25
CA ALA A 308 -21.60 -11.05 3.40
C ALA A 308 -20.92 -11.33 4.76
N ALA A 309 -20.29 -12.50 4.95
CA ALA A 309 -19.57 -12.85 6.18
C ALA A 309 -18.11 -12.35 6.16
N MET A 310 -17.43 -12.43 5.01
CA MET A 310 -16.12 -11.80 4.78
C MET A 310 -16.18 -10.27 4.94
N ARG A 311 -17.31 -9.67 4.56
CA ARG A 311 -17.62 -8.22 4.61
C ARG A 311 -17.45 -7.55 5.97
N ARG A 312 -17.28 -8.28 7.07
CA ARG A 312 -17.17 -7.67 8.42
C ARG A 312 -15.88 -8.00 9.15
N ASN A 313 -15.03 -8.88 8.61
CA ASN A 313 -13.93 -9.50 9.38
C ASN A 313 -12.62 -9.63 8.61
N ASN A 314 -12.37 -8.83 7.56
CA ASN A 314 -11.08 -8.90 6.86
C ASN A 314 -9.94 -8.60 7.86
N LYS A 315 -8.89 -9.41 7.80
CA LYS A 315 -7.64 -9.16 8.50
C LYS A 315 -6.78 -8.21 7.68
N GLY A 316 -5.76 -7.66 8.32
CA GLY A 316 -4.66 -7.00 7.63
C GLY A 316 -3.47 -7.94 7.56
N ALA A 317 -2.57 -7.74 6.60
CA ALA A 317 -1.29 -8.41 6.60
C ALA A 317 -0.19 -7.50 6.09
N VAL A 318 1.05 -7.87 6.40
CA VAL A 318 2.26 -7.32 5.77
C VAL A 318 3.17 -8.47 5.34
N ILE A 319 3.94 -8.25 4.28
CA ILE A 319 4.88 -9.24 3.75
C ILE A 319 6.28 -8.92 4.27
N ARG A 320 7.00 -9.89 4.81
CA ARG A 320 8.42 -9.78 5.13
C ARG A 320 9.23 -10.56 4.12
N ILE A 321 10.24 -9.90 3.55
CA ILE A 321 11.25 -10.50 2.69
C ILE A 321 12.57 -10.47 3.47
N SER A 322 13.08 -11.65 3.84
CA SER A 322 14.31 -11.79 4.62
C SER A 322 15.56 -11.46 3.80
N ALA A 323 16.74 -11.48 4.43
CA ALA A 323 18.02 -11.29 3.74
C ALA A 323 18.34 -12.47 2.79
N GLU A 324 17.75 -13.63 3.05
CA GLU A 324 17.85 -14.88 2.28
C GLU A 324 16.72 -15.01 1.24
N MET A 325 15.97 -13.92 0.98
CA MET A 325 14.82 -13.91 0.07
C MET A 325 13.65 -14.82 0.49
N VAL A 326 13.57 -15.19 1.77
CA VAL A 326 12.41 -15.93 2.29
C VAL A 326 11.23 -14.97 2.45
N ILE A 327 10.10 -15.32 1.85
CA ILE A 327 8.85 -14.57 1.94
C ILE A 327 7.99 -15.15 3.06
N SER A 328 7.62 -14.30 4.01
CA SER A 328 6.72 -14.63 5.11
C SER A 328 5.69 -13.52 5.33
N TYR A 329 4.63 -13.82 6.06
CA TYR A 329 3.52 -12.90 6.33
C TYR A 329 3.41 -12.65 7.81
N VAL A 330 3.04 -11.43 8.19
CA VAL A 330 2.56 -11.14 9.55
C VAL A 330 1.10 -10.73 9.44
N ILE A 331 0.24 -11.48 10.10
CA ILE A 331 -1.20 -11.23 10.12
C ILE A 331 -1.53 -10.27 11.26
N LEU A 332 -2.22 -9.19 10.92
CA LEU A 332 -2.71 -8.18 11.83
C LEU A 332 -4.13 -8.57 12.24
N ASN A 333 -4.34 -8.87 13.52
CA ASN A 333 -5.68 -9.25 13.96
C ASN A 333 -6.62 -8.03 13.90
N PRO A 334 -7.90 -8.25 13.58
CA PRO A 334 -8.88 -7.16 13.56
C PRO A 334 -9.07 -6.58 14.98
N VAL A 335 -8.92 -5.26 15.12
CA VAL A 335 -9.27 -4.52 16.34
C VAL A 335 -10.22 -3.41 15.93
N SER A 336 -11.43 -3.38 16.50
CA SER A 336 -12.43 -2.40 16.08
C SER A 336 -11.99 -0.97 16.38
N GLN A 337 -11.96 -0.14 15.34
CA GLN A 337 -11.63 1.28 15.42
C GLN A 337 -12.60 2.07 16.31
N LYS A 338 -13.84 1.57 16.51
CA LYS A 338 -14.86 2.21 17.37
C LYS A 338 -14.59 2.05 18.87
N THR A 339 -13.73 1.12 19.26
CA THR A 339 -13.43 0.80 20.66
C THR A 339 -11.97 1.05 21.05
N ALA A 340 -11.21 1.75 20.19
CA ALA A 340 -9.80 2.05 20.37
C ALA A 340 -9.55 3.10 21.48
N GLY A 341 -9.84 2.75 22.73
CA GLY A 341 -9.28 3.38 23.92
C GLY A 341 -7.89 2.82 24.23
N LYS A 342 -7.11 3.56 25.03
CA LYS A 342 -5.72 3.24 25.41
C LYS A 342 -5.54 1.81 25.96
N GLU A 343 -6.55 1.26 26.64
CA GLU A 343 -6.52 -0.08 27.25
C GLU A 343 -6.73 -1.23 26.24
N ASN A 344 -7.54 -1.05 25.19
CA ASN A 344 -7.73 -2.05 24.12
C ASN A 344 -6.54 -2.08 23.15
N PHE A 345 -5.88 -0.93 23.00
CA PHE A 345 -4.61 -0.82 22.30
C PHE A 345 -3.58 -1.76 22.94
N GLU A 346 -3.26 -1.58 24.24
CA GLU A 346 -2.26 -2.34 25.00
C GLU A 346 -2.50 -3.87 25.05
N ARG A 347 -3.76 -4.32 25.08
CA ARG A 347 -4.10 -5.76 25.07
C ARG A 347 -3.91 -6.44 23.71
N SER A 348 -4.29 -5.80 22.60
CA SER A 348 -4.18 -6.42 21.25
C SER A 348 -2.73 -6.59 20.77
N PHE A 349 -1.77 -5.83 21.30
CA PHE A 349 -0.36 -5.89 20.91
C PHE A 349 0.31 -7.25 21.11
N LYS A 350 -0.14 -8.04 22.09
CA LYS A 350 0.50 -9.33 22.38
C LYS A 350 0.09 -10.42 21.38
N ASP A 351 -1.01 -10.24 20.67
CA ASP A 351 -1.61 -11.27 19.81
C ASP A 351 -1.18 -11.16 18.33
N ASP A 352 -0.63 -10.02 17.91
CA ASP A 352 -0.28 -9.70 16.50
C ASP A 352 1.04 -10.31 15.99
N GLN A 353 1.54 -11.41 16.59
CA GLN A 353 2.82 -12.03 16.24
C GLN A 353 2.70 -13.43 15.62
N ARG A 354 1.65 -13.70 14.84
CA ARG A 354 1.59 -14.95 14.05
C ARG A 354 2.19 -14.73 12.67
N SER A 355 3.31 -15.41 12.41
CA SER A 355 3.97 -15.41 11.11
C SER A 355 3.73 -16.70 10.35
N TYR A 356 3.50 -16.62 9.04
CA TYR A 356 3.33 -17.78 8.16
C TYR A 356 4.41 -17.79 7.08
N ARG A 357 5.06 -18.94 6.85
CA ARG A 357 6.15 -19.12 5.88
C ARG A 357 5.64 -19.83 4.63
N MET A 358 6.09 -19.36 3.46
CA MET A 358 5.81 -20.01 2.18
C MET A 358 6.36 -21.44 2.08
N ASP A 359 7.55 -21.69 2.65
CA ASP A 359 8.31 -22.92 2.43
C ASP A 359 7.79 -24.13 3.22
N GLU A 360 7.00 -23.93 4.28
CA GLU A 360 6.63 -25.02 5.20
C GLU A 360 5.36 -25.80 4.81
N GLN A 361 4.65 -25.41 3.74
CA GLN A 361 3.42 -26.11 3.31
C GLN A 361 3.51 -26.87 1.98
N SER A 362 4.62 -26.78 1.27
CA SER A 362 4.81 -27.56 0.07
C SER A 362 5.81 -28.69 0.32
N GLY A 363 5.32 -29.92 0.38
CA GLY A 363 6.05 -31.09 -0.12
C GLY A 363 6.34 -31.01 -1.63
N ALA A 364 6.40 -29.79 -2.20
CA ALA A 364 6.83 -29.49 -3.55
C ALA A 364 8.23 -28.86 -3.43
N THR A 365 9.20 -29.66 -3.84
CA THR A 365 10.49 -29.30 -4.42
C THR A 365 11.07 -27.96 -4.00
N VAL A 366 12.02 -28.05 -3.06
CA VAL A 366 13.10 -27.09 -2.82
C VAL A 366 13.50 -26.38 -4.12
N MET A 367 13.29 -25.07 -4.19
CA MET A 367 13.92 -24.22 -5.22
C MET A 367 15.43 -24.49 -5.18
N PRO A 368 16.08 -24.87 -6.31
CA PRO A 368 17.51 -25.12 -6.32
C PRO A 368 18.24 -23.88 -5.82
N GLN A 369 19.21 -24.09 -4.93
CA GLN A 369 20.12 -23.05 -4.46
C GLN A 369 20.71 -22.33 -5.68
N LEU A 370 20.46 -21.02 -5.77
CA LEU A 370 21.08 -20.13 -6.73
C LEU A 370 22.59 -20.12 -6.45
N GLN A 371 23.36 -20.82 -7.30
CA GLN A 371 24.81 -20.64 -7.45
C GLN A 371 25.10 -19.47 -8.38
#